data_AF-A0AAW6ABY2-F1
#
_entry.id   AF-A0AAW6ABY2-F1
#
_cell.length_a   1.000
_cell.length_b   1.000
_cell.length_c   1.000
_cell.angle_alpha   90.00
_cell.angle_beta   90.00
_cell.angle_gamma   90.00
#
_symmetry.space_group_name_H-M   'P 1'
#
loop_
_entity.id
_entity.type
_entity.pdbx_description
1 polymer ?
#
loop_
_entity_poly.entity_id
_entity_poly.type
_entity_poly.pdbx_seq_one_letter_code
_entity_poly.pdbx_strand_id
1 'polypeptide(L)'
;MKTTYDEIVKQPCDKLAQIKQDMTYCYNKTVVPKKHDKKLLTKQLEEVVADSVAMNMVNAYYKTLAEFNKGNREWFVLAILCIELGVKPDKASAQELSALQMISSNITGNQAPLLNPDIKNAFKGAIKA
;
A
#
# COMPACT_ATOMS: atom_id res chain seq x y z
N MET A 1 -32.68 22.75 -10.81
CA MET A 1 -32.14 24.02 -10.29
C MET A 1 -30.79 23.72 -9.67
N LYS A 2 -29.71 24.40 -10.06
CA LYS A 2 -28.40 24.20 -9.42
C LYS A 2 -28.42 24.86 -8.06
N THR A 3 -27.87 24.20 -7.05
CA THR A 3 -27.77 24.74 -5.69
C THR A 3 -26.37 25.28 -5.43
N THR A 4 -26.24 26.17 -4.44
CA THR A 4 -24.92 26.65 -3.97
C THR A 4 -24.04 25.49 -3.50
N TYR A 5 -24.63 24.43 -2.96
CA TYR A 5 -23.93 23.20 -2.59
C TYR A 5 -23.22 22.55 -3.79
N ASP A 6 -23.90 22.43 -4.94
CA ASP A 6 -23.36 21.80 -6.15
C ASP A 6 -22.14 22.55 -6.72
N GLU A 7 -22.04 23.85 -6.43
CA GLU A 7 -20.93 24.70 -6.86
C GLU A 7 -19.76 24.69 -5.87
N ILE A 8 -20.06 24.62 -4.57
CA ILE A 8 -19.07 24.62 -3.48
C ILE A 8 -18.25 23.34 -3.48
N VAL A 9 -18.87 22.16 -3.60
CA VAL A 9 -18.17 20.86 -3.49
C VAL A 9 -17.04 20.64 -4.52
N LYS A 10 -17.01 21.44 -5.59
CA LYS A 10 -15.99 21.38 -6.66
C LYS A 10 -14.84 22.38 -6.49
N GLN A 11 -14.90 23.26 -5.50
CA GLN A 11 -13.92 24.33 -5.33
C GLN A 11 -12.67 23.86 -4.55
N PRO A 12 -11.47 24.38 -4.87
CA PRO A 12 -10.28 24.19 -4.04
C PRO A 12 -10.49 24.68 -2.60
N CYS A 13 -9.75 24.07 -1.65
CA CYS A 13 -9.82 24.41 -0.21
C CYS A 13 -9.68 25.90 0.08
N ASP A 14 -8.87 26.62 -0.70
CA ASP A 14 -8.68 28.06 -0.52
C ASP A 14 -9.94 28.88 -0.86
N LYS A 15 -10.65 28.50 -1.93
CA LYS A 15 -11.92 29.11 -2.32
C LYS A 15 -13.04 28.72 -1.35
N LEU A 16 -13.06 27.47 -0.89
CA LEU A 16 -14.00 27.00 0.13
C LEU A 16 -13.86 27.75 1.45
N ALA A 17 -12.63 27.99 1.89
CA ALA A 17 -12.37 28.78 3.10
C ALA A 17 -12.84 30.23 2.96
N GLN A 18 -12.69 30.83 1.77
CA GLN A 18 -13.21 32.17 1.51
C GLN A 18 -14.75 32.18 1.54
N ILE A 19 -15.40 31.22 0.87
CA ILE A 19 -16.86 31.11 0.86
C ILE A 19 -17.41 30.93 2.27
N LYS A 20 -16.76 30.13 3.13
CA LYS A 20 -17.14 29.98 4.55
C LYS A 20 -17.01 31.27 5.34
N GLN A 21 -15.93 32.02 5.13
CA GLN A 21 -15.77 33.34 5.74
C GLN A 21 -16.88 34.29 5.29
N ASP A 22 -17.24 34.30 4.01
CA ASP A 22 -18.30 35.17 3.49
C ASP A 22 -19.69 34.75 4.02
N MET A 23 -19.95 33.44 4.12
CA MET A 23 -21.19 32.92 4.71
C MET A 23 -21.31 33.22 6.22
N THR A 24 -20.20 33.12 6.96
CA THR A 24 -20.19 33.48 8.39
C THR A 24 -20.34 34.98 8.59
N TYR A 25 -19.82 35.80 7.69
CA TYR A 25 -20.05 37.24 7.70
C TYR A 25 -21.53 37.60 7.50
N CYS A 26 -22.25 36.88 6.63
CA CYS A 26 -23.69 37.03 6.48
C CYS A 26 -24.47 36.70 7.78
N TYR A 27 -23.88 35.92 8.69
CA TYR A 27 -24.42 35.65 10.02
C TYR A 27 -23.87 36.65 11.05
N ASN A 28 -24.64 37.68 11.37
CA ASN A 28 -24.30 38.69 12.38
C ASN A 28 -22.95 39.39 12.18
N LYS A 29 -22.46 39.50 10.94
CA LYS A 29 -21.14 40.08 10.64
C LYS A 29 -19.99 39.34 11.33
N THR A 30 -20.17 38.05 11.61
CA THR A 30 -19.14 37.21 12.24
C THR A 30 -18.00 36.98 11.27
N VAL A 31 -16.77 37.28 11.67
CA VAL A 31 -15.59 37.04 10.83
C VAL A 31 -14.83 35.83 11.36
N VAL A 32 -14.95 34.69 10.69
CA VAL A 32 -14.03 33.56 10.87
C VAL A 32 -12.88 33.73 9.88
N PRO A 33 -11.62 33.88 10.33
CA PRO A 33 -10.51 34.09 9.41
C PRO A 33 -10.34 32.91 8.46
N LYS A 34 -10.20 33.17 7.15
CA LYS A 34 -9.91 32.17 6.12
C LYS A 34 -8.84 31.15 6.51
N LYS A 35 -7.81 31.58 7.24
CA LYS A 35 -6.73 30.70 7.73
C LYS A 35 -7.25 29.59 8.66
N HIS A 36 -8.24 29.90 9.52
CA HIS A 36 -8.87 28.95 10.41
C HIS A 36 -9.62 27.87 9.62
N ASP A 37 -10.52 28.28 8.72
CA ASP A 37 -11.32 27.35 7.92
C ASP A 37 -10.46 26.52 6.96
N LYS A 38 -9.44 27.13 6.35
CA LYS A 38 -8.49 26.41 5.49
C LYS A 38 -7.79 25.30 6.28
N LYS A 39 -7.35 25.57 7.52
CA LYS A 39 -6.71 24.56 8.38
C LYS A 39 -7.64 23.37 8.65
N LEU A 40 -8.92 23.63 8.94
CA LEU A 40 -9.92 22.58 9.15
C LEU A 40 -10.22 21.78 7.88
N LEU A 41 -10.35 22.46 6.73
CA LEU A 41 -10.61 21.83 5.44
C LEU A 41 -9.44 21.00 4.92
N THR A 42 -8.20 21.34 5.31
CA THR A 42 -7.00 20.57 4.97
C THR A 42 -6.66 19.48 5.98
N LYS A 43 -7.45 19.32 7.07
CA LYS A 43 -7.23 18.25 8.03
C LYS A 43 -7.50 16.92 7.32
N GLN A 44 -6.47 16.07 7.22
CA GLN A 44 -6.64 14.74 6.66
C GLN A 44 -7.56 13.93 7.59
N LEU A 45 -8.55 13.23 7.02
CA LEU A 45 -9.37 12.26 7.75
C LEU A 45 -8.47 11.07 8.12
N GLU A 46 -8.03 11.01 9.38
CA GLU A 46 -6.99 10.09 9.88
C GLU A 46 -7.31 8.61 9.64
N GLU A 47 -8.59 8.24 9.54
CA GLU A 47 -9.04 6.84 9.48
C GLU A 47 -8.94 6.22 8.07
N VAL A 48 -9.12 7.00 6.99
CA VAL A 48 -9.02 6.52 5.60
C VAL A 48 -7.56 6.53 5.10
N VAL A 49 -6.69 7.30 5.76
CA VAL A 49 -5.27 7.41 5.39
C VAL A 49 -4.47 6.21 5.89
N ALA A 50 -4.76 5.65 7.06
CA ALA A 50 -3.96 4.54 7.61
C ALA A 50 -4.01 3.27 6.73
N ASP A 51 -5.21 2.82 6.35
CA ASP A 51 -5.38 1.62 5.51
C ASP A 51 -4.85 1.84 4.09
N SER A 52 -5.03 3.04 3.54
CA SER A 52 -4.48 3.39 2.23
C SER A 52 -2.95 3.51 2.25
N VAL A 53 -2.35 3.99 3.33
CA VAL A 53 -0.88 4.04 3.49
C VAL A 53 -0.29 2.63 3.64
N ALA A 54 -0.89 1.75 4.45
CA ALA A 54 -0.44 0.37 4.60
C ALA A 54 -0.45 -0.36 3.25
N MET A 55 -1.55 -0.27 2.50
CA MET A 55 -1.65 -0.88 1.18
C MET A 55 -0.68 -0.26 0.16
N ASN A 56 -0.45 1.06 0.22
CA ASN A 56 0.54 1.72 -0.63
C ASN A 56 1.96 1.23 -0.35
N MET A 57 2.31 1.00 0.91
CA MET A 57 3.61 0.44 1.28
C MET A 57 3.75 -1.00 0.77
N VAL A 58 2.74 -1.85 0.97
CA VAL A 58 2.73 -3.22 0.42
C VAL A 58 2.88 -3.20 -1.11
N ASN A 59 2.20 -2.28 -1.80
CA ASN A 59 2.31 -2.13 -3.25
C ASN A 59 3.72 -1.69 -3.69
N ALA A 60 4.40 -0.85 -2.91
CA ALA A 60 5.78 -0.47 -3.15
C ALA A 60 6.71 -1.70 -3.04
N TYR A 61 6.60 -2.48 -1.97
CA TYR A 61 7.34 -3.75 -1.82
C TYR A 61 7.04 -4.71 -2.98
N TYR A 62 5.76 -4.89 -3.33
CA TYR A 62 5.35 -5.76 -4.43
C TYR A 62 6.01 -5.37 -5.75
N LYS A 63 6.02 -4.08 -6.12
CA LYS A 63 6.63 -3.63 -7.38
C LYS A 63 8.11 -3.97 -7.43
N THR A 64 8.85 -3.66 -6.37
CA THR A 64 10.29 -3.98 -6.28
C THR A 64 10.55 -5.48 -6.35
N LEU A 65 9.81 -6.28 -5.57
CA LEU A 65 9.95 -7.75 -5.57
C LEU A 65 9.56 -8.35 -6.93
N ALA A 66 8.55 -7.80 -7.60
CA ALA A 66 8.13 -8.23 -8.93
C ALA A 66 9.20 -7.93 -9.99
N GLU A 67 9.92 -6.81 -9.89
CA GLU A 67 11.07 -6.50 -10.75
C GLU A 67 12.21 -7.50 -10.55
N PHE A 68 12.57 -7.81 -9.30
CA PHE A 68 13.60 -8.82 -9.01
C PHE A 68 13.22 -10.19 -9.54
N ASN A 69 11.95 -10.59 -9.35
CA ASN A 69 11.43 -11.85 -9.83
C ASN A 69 11.45 -11.97 -11.36
N LYS A 70 11.21 -10.86 -12.08
CA LYS A 70 11.32 -10.80 -13.55
C LYS A 70 12.76 -10.86 -14.03
N GLY A 71 13.67 -10.18 -13.32
CA GLY A 71 15.08 -10.12 -13.68
C GLY A 71 15.79 -11.46 -13.55
N ASN A 72 15.73 -12.07 -12.36
CA ASN A 72 16.27 -13.41 -12.13
C ASN A 72 15.40 -14.18 -11.12
N ARG A 73 14.59 -15.09 -11.67
CA ARG A 73 13.66 -15.92 -10.89
C ARG A 73 14.37 -16.80 -9.87
N GLU A 74 15.52 -17.37 -10.22
CA GLU A 74 16.26 -18.29 -9.34
C GLU A 74 16.89 -17.56 -8.15
N TRP A 75 17.48 -16.39 -8.37
CA TRP A 75 18.00 -15.55 -7.28
C TRP A 75 16.88 -15.03 -6.39
N PHE A 76 15.75 -14.65 -7.00
CA PHE A 76 14.57 -14.25 -6.23
C PHE A 76 14.09 -15.38 -5.31
N VAL A 77 13.90 -16.58 -5.84
CA VAL A 77 13.46 -17.74 -5.04
C VAL A 77 14.46 -18.07 -3.94
N LEU A 78 15.75 -18.12 -4.27
CA LEU A 78 16.81 -18.39 -3.30
C LEU A 78 16.80 -17.35 -2.16
N ALA A 79 16.66 -16.07 -2.48
CA ALA A 79 16.59 -15.01 -1.47
C ALA A 79 15.36 -15.15 -0.55
N ILE A 80 14.19 -15.49 -1.10
CA ILE A 80 12.98 -15.76 -0.30
C ILE A 80 13.21 -16.94 0.65
N LEU A 81 13.81 -18.04 0.17
CA LEU A 81 14.11 -19.20 1.01
C LEU A 81 15.08 -18.86 2.14
N CYS A 82 16.14 -18.10 1.85
CA CYS A 82 17.08 -17.62 2.86
C CYS A 82 16.39 -16.81 3.96
N ILE A 83 15.45 -15.92 3.60
CA ILE A 83 14.70 -15.09 4.55
C ILE A 83 13.80 -15.97 5.42
N GLU A 84 12.97 -16.82 4.82
CA GLU A 84 11.98 -17.66 5.54
C GLU A 84 12.63 -18.68 6.46
N LEU A 85 13.81 -19.20 6.09
CA LEU A 85 14.56 -20.16 6.88
C LEU A 85 15.55 -19.50 7.86
N GLY A 86 15.64 -18.17 7.88
CA GLY A 86 16.57 -17.43 8.74
C GLY A 86 18.04 -17.65 8.41
N VAL A 87 18.35 -18.11 7.18
CA VAL A 87 19.71 -18.40 6.71
C VAL A 87 20.30 -17.16 6.05
N LYS A 88 21.40 -16.65 6.61
CA LYS A 88 22.14 -15.53 6.03
C LYS A 88 23.17 -16.04 5.02
N PRO A 89 23.08 -15.69 3.72
CA PRO A 89 23.96 -16.27 2.70
C PRO A 89 25.46 -16.07 2.97
N ASP A 90 25.85 -14.96 3.59
CA ASP A 90 27.23 -14.63 3.95
C ASP A 90 27.77 -15.42 5.16
N LYS A 91 26.88 -16.08 5.91
CA LYS A 91 27.22 -16.85 7.12
C LYS A 91 26.82 -18.32 7.04
N ALA A 92 26.13 -18.71 5.98
CA ALA A 92 25.64 -20.06 5.77
C ALA A 92 26.80 -21.02 5.46
N SER A 93 26.69 -22.25 5.93
CA SER A 93 27.60 -23.32 5.54
C SER A 93 27.43 -23.68 4.06
N ALA A 94 28.47 -24.30 3.48
CA ALA A 94 28.40 -24.79 2.10
C ALA A 94 27.26 -25.80 1.88
N GLN A 95 26.95 -26.62 2.90
CA GLN A 95 25.86 -27.58 2.84
C GLN A 95 24.49 -26.89 2.81
N GLU A 96 24.27 -25.88 3.64
CA GLU A 96 23.02 -25.10 3.63
C GLU A 96 22.83 -24.39 2.30
N LEU A 97 23.89 -23.75 1.77
CA LEU A 97 23.84 -23.07 0.48
C LEU A 97 23.52 -24.03 -0.66
N SER A 98 24.15 -25.21 -0.69
CA SER A 98 23.89 -26.22 -1.71
C SER A 98 22.46 -26.76 -1.65
N ALA A 99 21.94 -27.02 -0.44
CA ALA A 99 20.57 -27.46 -0.25
C ALA A 99 19.55 -26.40 -0.72
N LEU A 100 19.78 -25.14 -0.36
CA LEU A 100 18.95 -24.01 -0.77
C LEU A 100 18.95 -23.80 -2.29
N GLN A 101 20.11 -23.92 -2.94
CA GLN A 101 20.24 -23.84 -4.38
C GLN A 101 19.45 -24.97 -5.07
N MET A 102 19.60 -26.21 -4.60
CA MET A 102 18.84 -27.35 -5.15
C MET A 102 17.33 -27.15 -5.03
N ILE A 103 16.85 -26.69 -3.86
CA ILE A 103 15.42 -26.39 -3.66
C ILE A 103 14.96 -25.27 -4.60
N SER A 104 15.74 -24.20 -4.73
CA SER A 104 15.44 -23.09 -5.64
C SER A 104 15.33 -23.57 -7.09
N SER A 105 16.28 -24.37 -7.58
CA SER A 105 16.27 -24.90 -8.94
C SER A 105 15.06 -25.82 -9.19
N ASN A 106 14.66 -26.63 -8.21
CA ASN A 106 13.44 -27.46 -8.32
C ASN A 106 12.16 -26.60 -8.44
N ILE A 107 12.09 -25.51 -7.70
CA ILE A 107 10.96 -24.57 -7.75
C ILE A 107 10.93 -23.81 -9.09
N THR A 108 12.08 -23.32 -9.56
CA THR A 108 12.15 -22.58 -10.84
C THR A 108 11.94 -23.48 -12.05
N GLY A 109 12.34 -24.75 -11.96
CA GLY A 109 12.03 -25.81 -12.94
C GLY A 109 10.57 -26.30 -12.90
N ASN A 110 9.70 -25.69 -12.09
CA ASN A 110 8.29 -26.06 -11.89
C ASN A 110 8.09 -27.50 -11.38
N GLN A 111 9.10 -28.10 -10.74
CA GLN A 111 9.00 -29.42 -10.14
C GLN A 111 8.32 -29.36 -8.75
N ALA A 112 8.34 -28.20 -8.10
CA ALA A 112 7.66 -27.94 -6.84
C ALA A 112 7.07 -26.51 -6.78
N PRO A 113 5.93 -26.30 -6.10
CA PRO A 113 5.40 -24.97 -5.89
C PRO A 113 6.21 -24.20 -4.84
N LEU A 114 6.42 -22.89 -5.05
CA LEU A 114 7.00 -22.01 -4.03
C LEU A 114 6.05 -21.77 -2.86
N LEU A 115 4.77 -21.52 -3.17
CA LEU A 115 3.75 -21.24 -2.15
C LEU A 115 3.21 -22.54 -1.57
N ASN A 116 3.12 -22.62 -0.25
CA ASN A 116 2.47 -23.73 0.43
C ASN A 116 1.03 -23.96 -0.14
N PRO A 117 0.68 -25.20 -0.56
CA PRO A 117 -0.64 -25.51 -1.10
C PRO A 117 -1.81 -25.13 -0.19
N ASP A 118 -1.68 -25.25 1.13
CA ASP A 118 -2.73 -24.94 2.10
C ASP A 118 -3.04 -23.44 2.11
N ILE A 119 -2.01 -22.58 2.03
CA ILE A 119 -2.18 -21.12 1.89
C ILE A 119 -2.91 -20.80 0.57
N LYS A 120 -2.51 -21.46 -0.51
CA LYS A 120 -3.15 -21.29 -1.82
C LYS A 120 -4.62 -21.72 -1.79
N ASN A 121 -4.94 -22.80 -1.09
CA ASN A 121 -6.29 -23.31 -0.95
C ASN A 121 -7.15 -22.40 -0.06
N ALA A 122 -6.60 -21.90 1.05
CA ALA A 122 -7.28 -20.94 1.92
C ALA A 122 -7.68 -19.67 1.15
N PHE A 123 -6.76 -19.10 0.34
CA PHE A 123 -7.07 -17.97 -0.52
C PHE A 123 -8.21 -18.27 -1.51
N LYS A 124 -8.14 -19.42 -2.20
CA LYS A 124 -9.18 -19.84 -3.14
C LYS A 124 -10.53 -20.06 -2.47
N GLY A 125 -10.55 -20.54 -1.22
CA GLY A 125 -11.78 -20.69 -0.44
C GLY A 125 -12.39 -19.34 -0.10
N ALA A 126 -11.59 -18.39 0.37
CA ALA A 126 -12.05 -17.06 0.79
C ALA A 126 -12.67 -16.22 -0.34
N ILE A 127 -12.21 -16.37 -1.58
CA ILE A 127 -12.73 -15.62 -2.74
C ILE A 127 -13.94 -16.28 -3.41
N LYS A 128 -14.28 -17.53 -3.05
CA LYS A 128 -15.42 -18.28 -3.59
C LYS A 128 -16.64 -18.27 -2.67
N ALA A 129 -16.47 -17.79 -1.43
CA ALA A 129 -17.54 -17.52 -0.47
C ALA A 129 -18.16 -16.15 -0.74
#